data_AF-A0A7W0TRP4-F1
#
_entry.id   AF-A0A7W0TRP4-F1
#
_cell.length_a   1.000
_cell.length_b   1.000
_cell.length_c   1.000
_cell.angle_alpha   90.00
_cell.angle_beta   90.00
_cell.angle_gamma   90.00
#
_symmetry.space_group_name_H-M   'P 1'
#
loop_
_entity.id
_entity.type
_entity.pdbx_description
1 polymer ?
#
loop_
_entity_poly.entity_id
_entity_poly.type
_entity_poly.pdbx_seq_one_letter_code
_entity_poly.pdbx_strand_id
1 'polypeptide(L)'
;MTTVLLVGSIGFLAGVLAGLFGIGGGILFVPALTLGLGLDQLHAEATSLLAILPTVAVGAWQQGRYGNVEWRPALWLGISSLGGVGAGVALAESLGEEDLRRLFGALMIAVACQLAWGARR
;
A
#
# COMPACT_ATOMS: atom_id res chain seq x y z
N MET A 1 -3.57 12.49 -22.32
CA MET A 1 -2.56 11.44 -22.58
C MET A 1 -1.44 11.43 -21.54
N THR A 2 -0.94 12.60 -21.11
CA THR A 2 0.09 12.74 -20.08
C THR A 2 -0.26 12.06 -18.75
N THR A 3 -1.50 12.22 -18.27
CA THR A 3 -1.97 11.61 -17.01
C THR A 3 -1.94 10.08 -17.07
N VAL A 4 -2.37 9.48 -18.18
CA VAL A 4 -2.37 8.01 -18.36
C VAL A 4 -0.96 7.46 -18.38
N LEU A 5 -0.03 8.17 -19.04
CA LEU A 5 1.39 7.80 -19.04
C LEU A 5 2.00 7.88 -17.64
N LEU A 6 1.65 8.92 -16.87
CA LEU A 6 2.14 9.15 -15.52
C LEU A 6 1.61 8.08 -14.55
N VAL A 7 0.31 7.78 -14.57
CA VAL A 7 -0.27 6.72 -13.74
C VAL A 7 0.26 5.34 -14.15
N GLY A 8 0.42 5.10 -15.46
CA GLY A 8 1.00 3.85 -15.97
C GLY A 8 2.44 3.63 -15.50
N SER A 9 3.28 4.67 -15.51
CA SER A 9 4.67 4.57 -15.04
C SER A 9 4.77 4.41 -13.52
N ILE A 10 3.93 5.10 -12.74
CA ILE A 10 3.80 4.86 -11.29
C ILE A 10 3.40 3.41 -11.03
N GLY A 11 2.35 2.93 -11.72
CA GLY A 11 1.85 1.56 -11.61
C GLY A 11 2.92 0.52 -11.88
N PHE A 12 3.67 0.71 -12.97
CA PHE A 12 4.78 -0.18 -13.32
C PHE A 12 5.88 -0.19 -12.26
N LEU A 13 6.36 1.00 -11.84
CA LEU A 13 7.42 1.11 -10.84
C LEU A 13 6.99 0.52 -9.50
N ALA A 14 5.75 0.81 -9.07
CA ALA A 14 5.18 0.23 -7.87
C ALA A 14 5.06 -1.29 -7.95
N GLY A 15 4.68 -1.84 -9.09
CA GLY A 15 4.63 -3.30 -9.32
C GLY A 15 6.01 -3.96 -9.20
N VAL A 16 7.05 -3.35 -9.78
CA VAL A 16 8.44 -3.84 -9.66
C VAL A 16 8.88 -3.83 -8.20
N LEU A 17 8.67 -2.72 -7.48
CA LEU A 17 9.07 -2.59 -6.08
C LEU A 17 8.24 -3.50 -5.16
N ALA A 18 6.96 -3.68 -5.45
CA ALA A 18 6.10 -4.63 -4.74
C ALA A 18 6.57 -6.07 -4.91
N GLY A 19 7.02 -6.46 -6.11
CA GLY A 19 7.60 -7.77 -6.36
C GLY A 19 8.93 -8.00 -5.65
N LEU A 20 9.78 -6.96 -5.56
CA LEU A 20 11.10 -7.04 -4.90
C LEU A 20 10.99 -7.08 -3.37
N PHE A 21 10.13 -6.24 -2.79
CA PHE A 21 10.08 -6.03 -1.34
C PHE A 21 8.84 -6.65 -0.67
N GLY A 22 7.89 -7.18 -1.43
CA GLY A 22 6.62 -7.69 -0.90
C GLY A 22 5.69 -6.60 -0.35
N ILE A 23 5.97 -5.32 -0.64
CA ILE A 23 5.18 -4.18 -0.16
C ILE A 23 4.01 -4.01 -1.14
N GLY A 24 2.76 -4.14 -0.70
CA GLY A 24 1.58 -4.16 -1.58
C GLY A 24 1.38 -2.95 -2.51
N GLY A 25 2.22 -1.92 -2.47
CA GLY A 25 2.22 -0.78 -3.38
C GLY A 25 1.65 0.50 -2.79
N GLY A 26 0.87 0.43 -1.70
CA GLY A 26 0.23 1.60 -1.07
C GLY A 26 1.19 2.71 -0.64
N ILE A 27 2.38 2.33 -0.16
CA ILE A 27 3.47 3.26 0.19
C ILE A 27 3.86 4.17 -0.98
N LEU A 28 3.73 3.67 -2.22
CA LEU A 28 4.07 4.42 -3.44
C LEU A 28 2.85 5.06 -4.07
N PHE A 29 1.71 4.37 -4.07
CA PHE A 29 0.49 4.87 -4.69
C PHE A 29 -0.06 6.12 -4.00
N VAL A 30 -0.16 6.14 -2.67
CA VAL A 30 -0.78 7.28 -1.97
C VAL A 30 -0.04 8.59 -2.24
N PRO A 31 1.30 8.71 -2.06
CA PRO A 31 2.03 9.94 -2.40
C PRO A 31 1.95 10.29 -3.88
N ALA A 32 1.97 9.29 -4.76
CA ALA A 32 1.96 9.54 -6.20
C ALA A 32 0.59 10.03 -6.69
N LEU A 33 -0.49 9.58 -6.06
CA LEU A 33 -1.85 10.05 -6.31
C LEU A 33 -2.09 11.46 -5.73
N THR A 34 -1.61 11.75 -4.52
CA THR A 34 -1.77 13.08 -3.92
C THR A 34 -0.89 14.14 -4.60
N LEU A 35 0.40 13.86 -4.79
CA LEU A 35 1.34 14.82 -5.39
C LEU A 35 1.23 14.87 -6.92
N GLY A 36 0.97 13.73 -7.57
CA GLY A 36 0.94 13.62 -9.02
C GLY A 36 -0.41 13.95 -9.65
N LEU A 37 -1.51 13.62 -8.98
CA LEU A 37 -2.87 13.88 -9.47
C LEU A 37 -3.64 14.92 -8.65
N GLY A 38 -3.11 15.37 -7.51
CA GLY A 38 -3.79 16.36 -6.67
C GLY A 38 -5.04 15.79 -6.00
N LEU A 39 -5.15 14.46 -5.86
CA LEU A 39 -6.24 13.87 -5.10
C LEU A 39 -6.10 14.25 -3.62
N ASP A 40 -7.23 14.49 -2.97
CA ASP A 40 -7.24 14.60 -1.52
C ASP A 40 -6.77 13.28 -0.88
N GLN A 41 -6.37 13.35 0.39
CA GLN A 41 -5.77 12.22 1.08
C GLN A 41 -6.70 11.00 1.12
N LEU A 42 -8.01 11.20 1.36
CA LEU A 42 -8.98 10.12 1.48
C LEU A 42 -9.21 9.39 0.14
N HIS A 43 -9.39 10.15 -0.95
CA HIS A 43 -9.57 9.59 -2.30
C HIS A 43 -8.28 8.94 -2.80
N ALA A 44 -7.11 9.50 -2.48
CA ALA A 44 -5.83 8.88 -2.81
C ALA A 44 -5.67 7.52 -2.11
N GLU A 45 -6.01 7.42 -0.82
CA GLU A 45 -5.98 6.17 -0.07
C GLU A 45 -6.98 5.15 -0.63
N ALA A 46 -8.23 5.53 -0.84
CA ALA A 46 -9.26 4.66 -1.40
C ALA A 46 -8.88 4.13 -2.80
N THR A 47 -8.40 5.02 -3.67
CA THR A 47 -7.94 4.65 -5.02
C THR A 47 -6.72 3.74 -4.96
N SER A 48 -5.80 3.98 -4.00
CA SER A 48 -4.64 3.13 -3.80
C SER A 48 -5.04 1.71 -3.41
N LEU A 49 -6.02 1.53 -2.51
CA LEU A 49 -6.49 0.20 -2.09
C LEU A 49 -6.99 -0.62 -3.29
N LEU A 50 -7.71 0.01 -4.21
CA LEU A 50 -8.13 -0.64 -5.45
C LEU A 50 -6.93 -0.97 -6.36
N ALA A 51 -5.98 -0.05 -6.51
CA ALA A 51 -4.79 -0.25 -7.33
C ALA A 51 -3.85 -1.35 -6.82
N ILE A 52 -3.86 -1.62 -5.50
CA ILE A 52 -3.08 -2.67 -4.85
C ILE A 52 -3.55 -4.07 -5.28
N LEU A 53 -4.86 -4.28 -5.43
CA LEU A 53 -5.46 -5.60 -5.71
C LEU A 53 -4.76 -6.40 -6.83
N PRO A 54 -4.62 -5.89 -8.07
CA PRO A 54 -3.95 -6.64 -9.14
C PRO A 54 -2.49 -6.94 -8.81
N THR A 55 -1.80 -5.99 -8.17
CA THR A 55 -0.38 -6.12 -7.81
C THR A 55 -0.16 -7.24 -6.80
N VAL A 56 -0.94 -7.27 -5.72
CA VAL A 56 -0.83 -8.32 -4.70
C VAL A 56 -1.35 -9.66 -5.19
N ALA A 57 -2.37 -9.68 -6.04
CA ALA A 57 -2.89 -10.92 -6.62
C ALA A 57 -1.84 -11.62 -7.50
N VAL A 58 -1.22 -10.87 -8.42
CA VAL A 58 -0.14 -11.41 -9.28
C VAL A 58 1.09 -11.78 -8.45
N GLY A 59 1.48 -10.94 -7.49
CA GLY A 59 2.62 -11.20 -6.60
C GLY A 59 2.43 -12.48 -5.76
N ALA A 60 1.28 -12.62 -5.10
CA ALA A 60 0.94 -13.80 -4.31
C ALA A 60 0.86 -15.07 -5.17
N TRP A 61 0.28 -14.97 -6.37
CA TRP A 61 0.23 -16.10 -7.29
C TRP A 61 1.64 -16.56 -7.72
N GLN A 62 2.52 -15.63 -8.12
CA GLN A 62 3.88 -15.98 -8.49
C GLN A 62 4.67 -16.57 -7.32
N GLN A 63 4.59 -15.97 -6.14
CA GLN A 63 5.25 -16.51 -4.94
C GLN A 63 4.69 -17.87 -4.53
N GLY A 64 3.38 -18.09 -4.72
CA GLY A 64 2.75 -19.39 -4.50
C GLY A 64 3.29 -20.46 -5.45
N ARG A 65 3.54 -20.11 -6.72
CA ARG A 65 4.18 -21.01 -7.69
C ARG A 65 5.62 -21.35 -7.33
N TYR A 66 6.33 -20.44 -6.66
CA TYR A 66 7.69 -20.69 -6.17
C TYR A 66 7.73 -21.47 -4.85
N GLY A 67 6.57 -21.75 -4.24
CA GLY A 67 6.50 -22.47 -2.96
C GLY A 67 6.86 -21.60 -1.74
N ASN A 68 6.93 -20.28 -1.90
CA ASN A 68 7.32 -19.34 -0.84
C ASN A 68 6.17 -18.93 0.08
N VAL A 69 4.93 -19.36 -0.22
CA VAL A 69 3.73 -18.92 0.49
C VAL A 69 3.36 -19.90 1.61
N GLU A 70 3.50 -19.44 2.84
CA GLU A 70 2.99 -20.10 4.03
C GLU A 70 1.48 -19.83 4.20
N TRP A 71 0.65 -20.76 3.73
CA TRP A 71 -0.81 -20.59 3.63
C TRP A 71 -1.50 -20.34 4.98
N ARG A 72 -1.06 -21.00 6.05
CA ARG A 72 -1.68 -20.87 7.37
C ARG A 72 -1.52 -19.46 7.95
N PRO A 73 -0.29 -18.92 8.09
CA PRO A 73 -0.09 -17.52 8.47
C PRO A 73 -0.82 -16.54 7.53
N ALA A 74 -0.73 -16.77 6.21
CA ALA A 74 -1.33 -15.89 5.22
C ALA A 74 -2.86 -15.78 5.38
N LEU A 75 -3.56 -16.89 5.61
CA LEU A 75 -5.02 -16.90 5.80
C LEU A 75 -5.43 -16.19 7.09
N TRP A 76 -4.74 -16.45 8.20
CA TRP A 76 -5.05 -15.78 9.48
C TRP A 76 -4.81 -14.28 9.41
N LEU A 77 -3.69 -13.86 8.81
CA LEU A 77 -3.40 -12.45 8.55
C LEU A 77 -4.47 -11.83 7.64
N GLY A 78 -4.84 -12.51 6.55
CA GLY A 78 -5.87 -12.03 5.62
C GLY A 78 -7.22 -11.84 6.29
N ILE A 79 -7.75 -12.87 6.96
CA ILE A 79 -9.08 -12.82 7.59
C ILE A 79 -9.13 -11.76 8.70
N SER A 80 -8.11 -11.71 9.57
CA SER A 80 -8.06 -10.69 10.64
C SER A 80 -7.94 -9.28 10.09
N SER A 81 -7.25 -9.09 8.96
CA SER A 81 -7.12 -7.77 8.32
C SER A 81 -8.45 -7.21 7.82
N LEU A 82 -9.44 -8.05 7.47
CA LEU A 82 -10.75 -7.58 7.00
C LEU A 82 -11.47 -6.73 8.06
N GLY A 83 -11.42 -7.16 9.33
CA GLY A 83 -11.96 -6.37 10.44
C GLY A 83 -11.18 -5.08 10.66
N GLY A 84 -9.86 -5.14 10.53
CA GLY A 84 -8.97 -3.97 10.63
C GLY A 84 -9.23 -2.92 9.54
N VAL A 85 -9.47 -3.35 8.29
CA VAL A 85 -9.78 -2.45 7.17
C VAL A 85 -11.09 -1.71 7.43
N GLY A 86 -12.15 -2.42 7.85
CA GLY A 86 -13.44 -1.78 8.16
C GLY A 86 -13.32 -0.71 9.25
N ALA A 87 -12.62 -1.03 10.36
CA ALA A 87 -12.37 -0.08 11.44
C ALA A 87 -11.48 1.09 10.99
N GLY A 88 -10.46 0.81 10.18
CA GLY A 88 -9.54 1.82 9.65
C GLY A 88 -10.22 2.82 8.72
N VAL A 89 -11.08 2.34 7.81
CA VAL A 89 -11.87 3.21 6.91
C VAL A 89 -12.85 4.07 7.71
N ALA A 90 -13.58 3.47 8.67
CA ALA A 90 -14.49 4.22 9.52
C ALA A 90 -13.77 5.32 10.34
N LEU A 91 -12.56 5.03 10.83
CA LEU A 91 -11.73 6.02 11.51
C LEU A 91 -11.26 7.11 10.54
N ALA A 92 -10.80 6.74 9.34
CA ALA A 92 -10.32 7.69 8.32
C ALA A 92 -11.42 8.68 7.89
N GLU A 93 -12.67 8.22 7.72
CA GLU A 93 -13.81 9.07 7.39
C GLU A 93 -14.14 10.09 8.50
N SER A 94 -13.78 9.79 9.75
CA SER A 94 -14.00 10.69 10.88
C SER A 94 -12.89 11.74 11.09
N LEU A 95 -11.76 11.61 10.37
CA LEU A 95 -10.60 12.47 10.51
C LEU A 95 -10.56 13.55 9.42
N GLY A 96 -10.00 14.71 9.75
CA GLY A 96 -9.72 15.74 8.76
C GLY A 96 -8.57 15.35 7.84
N GLU A 97 -8.53 15.94 6.63
CA GLU A 97 -7.50 15.67 5.62
C GLU A 97 -6.07 15.89 6.17
N GLU A 98 -5.87 16.94 6.97
CA GLU A 98 -4.57 17.23 7.57
C GLU A 98 -4.13 16.16 8.58
N ASP A 99 -5.06 15.65 9.39
CA ASP A 99 -4.76 14.62 10.38
C ASP A 99 -4.47 13.28 9.71
N LEU A 100 -5.22 12.91 8.68
CA LEU A 100 -4.98 11.71 7.90
C LEU A 100 -3.59 11.77 7.23
N ARG A 101 -3.24 12.92 6.64
CA ARG A 101 -1.92 13.15 6.04
C ARG A 101 -0.79 13.07 7.08
N ARG A 102 -0.98 13.65 8.27
CA ARG A 102 -0.01 13.57 9.37
C ARG A 102 0.16 12.15 9.86
N LEU A 103 -0.92 11.40 10.03
CA LEU A 103 -0.89 10.01 10.50
C LEU A 103 -0.21 9.10 9.47
N PHE A 104 -0.53 9.26 8.19
CA PHE A 104 0.15 8.55 7.10
C PHE A 104 1.65 8.87 7.07
N GLY A 105 2.02 10.16 7.20
CA GLY A 105 3.42 10.58 7.30
C GLY A 105 4.15 9.98 8.51
N ALA A 106 3.51 9.96 9.68
CA ALA A 106 4.07 9.36 10.88
C ALA A 106 4.27 7.83 10.72
N LEU A 107 3.30 7.13 10.12
CA LEU A 107 3.43 5.71 9.78
C LEU A 107 4.62 5.47 8.85
N MET A 108 4.77 6.29 7.82
CA MET A 108 5.88 6.20 6.86
C MET A 108 7.25 6.39 7.53
N ILE A 109 7.38 7.34 8.45
CA ILE A 109 8.60 7.53 9.24
C ILE A 109 8.85 6.31 10.12
N ALA A 110 7.82 5.79 10.80
CA ALA A 110 7.95 4.62 11.65
C ALA A 110 8.44 3.39 10.87
N VAL A 111 7.87 3.14 9.68
CA VAL A 111 8.30 2.05 8.78
C VAL A 111 9.75 2.25 8.33
N ALA A 112 10.12 3.47 7.92
CA ALA A 112 11.49 3.77 7.51
C ALA A 112 12.49 3.52 8.64
N CYS A 113 12.19 3.98 9.86
CA CYS A 113 13.01 3.75 11.03
C CYS A 113 13.10 2.27 11.39
N GLN A 114 11.98 1.53 11.35
CA GLN A 114 11.95 0.09 11.62
C GLN A 114 12.85 -0.68 10.65
N LEU A 115 12.77 -0.37 9.34
CA LEU A 115 13.63 -0.99 8.33
C LEU A 115 15.11 -0.65 8.55
N ALA A 116 15.42 0.62 8.84
CA ALA A 116 16.79 1.05 9.10
C ALA A 116 17.40 0.41 10.36
N TRP A 117 16.62 0.22 11.42
CA TRP A 117 17.06 -0.51 12.60
C TRP A 117 17.18 -2.01 12.38
N GLY A 118 16.25 -2.61 11.63
CA GLY A 118 16.30 -4.03 11.26
C GLY A 118 17.54 -4.35 10.45
N ALA A 119 17.94 -3.49 9.50
CA ALA A 119 19.14 -3.67 8.68
C ALA A 119 20.47 -3.58 9.45
N ARG A 120 20.45 -3.11 10.71
CA ARG A 120 21.64 -3.06 11.57
C ARG A 120 21.85 -4.33 12.41
N ARG A 121 20.89 -5.26 12.43
CA ARG A 121 21.00 -6.56 13.09
C ARG A 121 21.41 -7.63 12.10
#